data_AF-A0A2P2D5A9-F1
#
_entry.id   AF-A0A2P2D5A9-F1
#
_cell.length_a   1.000
_cell.length_b   1.000
_cell.length_c   1.000
_cell.angle_alpha   90.00
_cell.angle_beta   90.00
_cell.angle_gamma   90.00
#
_symmetry.space_group_name_H-M   'P 1'
#
loop_
_entity.id
_entity.type
_entity.pdbx_description
1 polymer ?
#
loop_
_entity_poly.entity_id
_entity_poly.type
_entity_poly.pdbx_seq_one_letter_code
_entity_poly.pdbx_strand_id
1 'polypeptide(L)'
;MSAEDKKYIRVWKKLSVSEVSSQLMIIDDLYGTCGKCKHLGLNYTKDKSCPECGTKFKYLATNLKSPADIAKVLARIEKENLDFVLIDREDYTLSKAKDAVKDLFKSND
;
A
#
# COMPACT_ATOMS: atom_id res chain seq x y z
N MET A 1 -10.80 18.54 24.42
CA MET A 1 -9.72 18.14 23.48
C MET A 1 -10.15 18.63 22.10
N SER A 2 -9.43 19.58 21.50
CA SER A 2 -9.79 20.14 20.20
C SER A 2 -9.58 19.09 19.10
N ALA A 3 -10.27 19.25 17.96
CA ALA A 3 -10.07 18.40 16.78
C ALA A 3 -8.63 18.45 16.23
N GLU A 4 -7.78 19.36 16.71
CA GLU A 4 -6.39 19.53 16.27
C GLU A 4 -5.40 18.53 16.89
N ASP A 5 -5.78 17.83 17.96
CA ASP A 5 -4.90 16.89 18.68
C ASP A 5 -4.79 15.51 18.00
N LYS A 6 -5.67 15.22 17.03
CA LYS A 6 -5.61 13.99 16.25
C LYS A 6 -4.80 14.18 14.98
N LYS A 7 -3.69 13.47 14.87
CA LYS A 7 -2.82 13.43 13.69
C LYS A 7 -2.62 11.98 13.24
N TYR A 8 -2.40 11.79 11.94
CA TYR A 8 -1.94 10.51 11.44
C TYR A 8 -0.46 10.33 11.77
N ILE A 9 -0.15 9.23 12.45
CA ILE A 9 1.21 8.88 12.87
C ILE A 9 1.55 7.52 12.28
N ARG A 10 2.70 7.41 11.62
CA ARG A 10 3.22 6.14 11.13
C ARG A 10 3.77 5.31 12.28
N VAL A 11 3.38 4.03 12.33
CA VAL A 11 3.86 3.07 13.33
C VAL A 11 4.57 1.91 12.65
N TRP A 12 5.68 1.47 13.24
CA TRP A 12 6.41 0.31 12.76
C TRP A 12 5.73 -0.97 13.24
N LYS A 13 5.49 -1.90 12.32
CA LYS A 13 4.88 -3.21 12.60
C LYS A 13 5.56 -4.28 11.76
N LYS A 14 5.90 -5.42 12.38
CA LYS A 14 6.41 -6.58 11.65
C LYS A 14 5.28 -7.22 10.85
N LEU A 15 5.45 -7.33 9.54
CA LEU A 15 4.46 -7.90 8.61
C LEU A 15 5.13 -8.90 7.66
N SER A 16 4.32 -9.79 7.10
CA SER A 16 4.76 -10.67 6.01
C SER A 16 4.86 -9.88 4.70
N VAL A 17 6.06 -9.73 4.16
CA VAL A 17 6.28 -9.01 2.90
C VAL A 17 5.55 -9.68 1.74
N SER A 18 5.47 -11.01 1.71
CA SER A 18 4.74 -11.76 0.68
C SER A 18 3.23 -11.53 0.76
N GLU A 19 2.65 -11.53 1.96
CA GLU A 19 1.22 -11.22 2.18
C GLU A 19 0.92 -9.81 1.69
N VAL A 20 1.68 -8.81 2.16
CA VAL A 20 1.53 -7.41 1.74
C VAL A 20 1.54 -7.32 0.21
N SER A 21 2.53 -7.92 -0.44
CA SER A 21 2.67 -7.88 -1.90
C SER A 21 1.47 -8.46 -2.64
N SER A 22 0.95 -9.58 -2.15
CA SER A 22 -0.13 -10.34 -2.80
C SER A 22 -1.50 -9.63 -2.76
N GLN A 23 -1.65 -8.68 -1.84
CA GLN A 23 -2.89 -7.94 -1.53
C GLN A 23 -2.72 -6.42 -1.64
N LEU A 24 -1.64 -5.95 -2.29
CA LEU A 24 -1.30 -4.54 -2.43
C LEU A 24 -1.99 -3.89 -3.63
N MET A 25 -2.49 -2.67 -3.44
CA MET A 25 -2.72 -1.71 -4.52
C MET A 25 -1.76 -0.52 -4.35
N ILE A 26 -1.13 -0.10 -5.43
CA ILE A 26 -0.23 1.06 -5.44
C ILE A 26 -0.99 2.23 -6.03
N ILE A 27 -1.25 3.27 -5.25
CA ILE A 27 -2.08 4.41 -5.63
C ILE A 27 -1.23 5.66 -5.82
N ASP A 28 -1.69 6.57 -6.67
CA ASP A 28 -1.20 7.95 -6.66
C ASP A 28 -2.07 8.74 -5.67
N ASP A 29 -3.32 9.03 -6.04
CA ASP A 29 -4.35 9.51 -5.10
C ASP A 29 -5.53 8.53 -5.10
N LEU A 30 -6.57 8.78 -5.91
CA LEU A 30 -7.79 7.97 -5.93
C LEU A 30 -7.63 6.65 -6.70
N TYR A 31 -6.76 6.67 -7.71
CA TYR A 31 -6.55 5.54 -8.61
C TYR A 31 -5.18 4.91 -8.42
N GLY A 32 -5.08 3.63 -8.78
CA GLY A 32 -3.87 2.87 -8.63
C GLY A 32 -3.77 1.64 -9.53
N THR A 33 -2.75 0.85 -9.21
CA THR A 33 -2.32 -0.34 -9.94
C THR A 33 -2.33 -1.56 -9.02
N CYS A 34 -2.74 -2.71 -9.52
CA CYS A 34 -2.66 -3.96 -8.80
C CYS A 34 -1.20 -4.32 -8.52
N GLY A 35 -0.82 -4.51 -7.26
CA GLY A 35 0.53 -4.91 -6.88
C GLY A 35 0.93 -6.27 -7.44
N LYS A 36 -0.04 -7.18 -7.62
CA LYS A 36 0.14 -8.55 -8.11
C LYS A 36 0.24 -8.66 -9.63
N CYS A 37 -0.80 -8.27 -10.38
CA CYS A 37 -0.86 -8.47 -11.84
C CYS A 37 -0.62 -7.20 -12.68
N LYS A 38 -0.42 -6.05 -12.03
CA LYS A 38 -0.20 -4.75 -12.70
C LYS A 38 -1.40 -4.17 -13.47
N HIS A 39 -2.60 -4.71 -13.28
CA HIS A 39 -3.84 -4.08 -13.76
C HIS A 39 -3.93 -2.61 -13.31
N LEU A 40 -4.17 -1.70 -14.25
CA LEU A 40 -4.22 -0.25 -14.03
C LEU A 40 -5.65 0.25 -13.81
N GLY A 41 -5.78 1.47 -13.31
CA GLY A 41 -7.08 2.17 -13.26
C GLY A 41 -8.00 1.77 -12.11
N LEU A 42 -7.48 1.08 -11.10
CA LEU A 42 -8.26 0.65 -9.92
C LEU A 42 -8.56 1.84 -9.03
N ASN A 43 -9.83 2.02 -8.66
CA ASN A 43 -10.26 3.02 -7.68
C ASN A 43 -10.38 2.36 -6.31
N TYR A 44 -9.51 2.71 -5.35
CA TYR A 44 -9.48 1.99 -4.06
C TYR A 44 -10.76 2.17 -3.23
N THR A 45 -11.57 3.20 -3.48
CA THR A 45 -12.84 3.38 -2.77
C THR A 45 -13.91 2.41 -3.26
N LYS A 46 -13.87 2.02 -4.54
CA LYS A 46 -14.87 1.16 -5.19
C LYS A 46 -14.38 -0.29 -5.38
N ASP A 47 -13.14 -0.46 -5.81
CA ASP A 47 -12.57 -1.73 -6.24
C ASP A 47 -11.88 -2.43 -5.06
N LYS A 48 -12.63 -3.29 -4.35
CA LYS A 48 -12.10 -4.11 -3.24
C LYS A 48 -11.33 -5.33 -3.72
N SER A 49 -11.43 -5.67 -5.00
CA SER A 49 -10.67 -6.73 -5.63
C SER A 49 -10.25 -6.36 -7.04
N CYS A 50 -9.13 -6.92 -7.49
CA CYS A 50 -8.67 -6.77 -8.86
C CYS A 50 -9.61 -7.56 -9.81
N PRO A 51 -10.19 -6.93 -10.85
CA PRO A 51 -11.05 -7.62 -11.81
C PRO A 51 -10.27 -8.60 -12.69
N GLU A 52 -8.95 -8.42 -12.83
CA GLU A 52 -8.11 -9.25 -13.67
C GLU A 52 -7.60 -10.51 -12.96
N CYS A 53 -7.07 -10.37 -11.74
CA CYS A 53 -6.43 -11.48 -11.02
C CYS A 53 -7.16 -11.94 -9.74
N GLY A 54 -8.31 -11.34 -9.42
CA GLY A 54 -9.14 -11.70 -8.28
C GLY A 54 -8.56 -11.37 -6.90
N THR A 55 -7.38 -10.75 -6.82
CA THR A 55 -6.78 -10.34 -5.55
C THR A 55 -7.73 -9.44 -4.78
N LYS A 56 -8.05 -9.79 -3.53
CA LYS A 56 -8.70 -8.88 -2.58
C LYS A 56 -7.66 -7.95 -1.97
N PHE A 57 -7.92 -6.65 -1.99
CA PHE A 57 -6.99 -5.66 -1.50
C PHE A 57 -7.18 -5.47 0.01
N LYS A 58 -6.05 -5.45 0.73
CA LYS A 58 -5.97 -5.16 2.17
C LYS A 58 -4.98 -4.04 2.45
N TYR A 59 -4.01 -3.85 1.56
CA TYR A 59 -2.95 -2.89 1.70
C TYR A 59 -2.99 -1.87 0.57
N LEU A 60 -2.76 -0.61 0.92
CA LEU A 60 -2.46 0.45 -0.04
C LEU A 60 -1.02 0.88 0.16
N ALA A 61 -0.31 1.23 -0.90
CA ALA A 61 0.90 2.05 -0.82
C ALA A 61 0.74 3.22 -1.78
N THR A 62 1.23 4.40 -1.41
CA THR A 62 1.07 5.60 -2.23
C THR A 62 2.40 6.10 -2.79
N ASN A 63 2.38 6.63 -4.03
CA ASN A 63 3.52 7.35 -4.60
C ASN A 63 3.61 8.82 -4.12
N LEU A 64 2.61 9.31 -3.38
CA LEU A 64 2.63 10.64 -2.79
C LEU A 64 3.80 10.76 -1.81
N LYS A 65 4.45 11.91 -1.84
CA LYS A 65 5.61 12.22 -0.99
C LYS A 65 5.29 13.22 0.11
N SER A 66 4.32 14.09 -0.12
CA SER A 66 3.90 15.10 0.85
C SER A 66 3.08 14.45 1.97
N PRO A 67 3.44 14.66 3.25
CA PRO A 67 2.62 14.23 4.38
C PRO A 67 1.18 14.75 4.31
N ALA A 68 0.97 15.96 3.75
CA ALA A 68 -0.36 16.54 3.62
C ALA A 68 -1.23 15.79 2.61
N ASP A 69 -0.67 15.30 1.50
CA ASP A 69 -1.43 14.53 0.52
C ASP A 69 -1.69 13.10 1.00
N ILE A 70 -0.72 12.50 1.69
CA ILE A 70 -0.91 11.22 2.37
C ILE A 70 -2.03 11.33 3.41
N ALA A 71 -2.08 12.43 4.17
CA ALA A 71 -3.16 12.67 5.14
C ALA A 71 -4.55 12.77 4.48
N LYS A 72 -4.66 13.28 3.24
CA LYS A 72 -5.94 13.28 2.50
C LYS A 72 -6.41 11.87 2.16
N VAL A 73 -5.49 10.99 1.75
CA VAL A 73 -5.79 9.57 1.51
C VAL A 73 -6.27 8.90 2.80
N LEU A 74 -5.54 9.08 3.90
CA LEU A 74 -5.91 8.52 5.20
C LEU A 74 -7.26 9.04 5.69
N ALA A 75 -7.53 10.34 5.54
CA ALA A 75 -8.82 10.94 5.86
C ALA A 75 -9.96 10.37 5.02
N ARG A 76 -9.71 10.04 3.74
CA ARG A 76 -10.71 9.38 2.88
C ARG A 76 -10.99 7.96 3.34
N ILE A 77 -9.94 7.18 3.66
CA ILE A 77 -10.06 5.82 4.20
C ILE A 77 -10.89 5.81 5.47
N GLU A 78 -10.60 6.72 6.40
CA GLU A 78 -11.34 6.85 7.66
C GLU A 78 -12.79 7.29 7.44
N LYS A 79 -13.01 8.35 6.65
CA LYS A 79 -14.35 8.90 6.36
C LYS A 79 -15.26 7.88 5.69
N GLU A 80 -14.73 7.08 4.78
CA GLU A 80 -15.48 6.06 4.03
C GLU A 80 -15.51 4.70 4.74
N ASN A 81 -14.91 4.59 5.94
CA ASN A 81 -14.81 3.36 6.72
C ASN A 81 -14.22 2.19 5.90
N LEU A 82 -13.14 2.45 5.19
CA LEU A 82 -12.45 1.46 4.36
C LEU A 82 -11.44 0.67 5.20
N ASP A 83 -11.51 -0.66 5.12
CA ASP A 83 -10.59 -1.56 5.83
C ASP A 83 -9.27 -1.72 5.06
N PHE A 84 -8.51 -0.63 4.97
CA PHE A 84 -7.17 -0.62 4.37
C PHE A 84 -6.10 -0.24 5.39
N VAL A 85 -4.97 -0.93 5.28
CA VAL A 85 -3.74 -0.51 5.93
C VAL A 85 -2.86 0.21 4.90
N LEU A 86 -2.56 1.49 5.17
CA LEU A 86 -1.60 2.23 4.36
C LEU A 86 -0.17 1.82 4.75
N ILE A 87 0.54 1.26 3.78
CA ILE A 87 1.94 0.88 3.86
C ILE A 87 2.78 1.99 3.25
N ASP A 88 3.81 2.40 3.97
CA ASP A 88 4.79 3.33 3.43
C ASP A 88 5.52 2.71 2.24
N ARG A 89 5.58 3.46 1.14
CA ARG A 89 6.11 2.94 -0.12
C ARG A 89 7.60 2.66 -0.06
N GLU A 90 8.36 3.46 0.70
CA GLU A 90 9.80 3.29 0.84
C GLU A 90 10.11 2.07 1.71
N ASP A 91 9.38 1.88 2.81
CA ASP A 91 9.48 0.67 3.63
C ASP A 91 9.23 -0.59 2.82
N TYR A 92 8.13 -0.60 2.06
CA TYR A 92 7.79 -1.74 1.22
C TYR A 92 8.90 -2.02 0.21
N THR A 93 9.40 -0.99 -0.47
CA THR A 93 10.44 -1.14 -1.50
C THR A 93 11.75 -1.65 -0.90
N LEU A 94 12.19 -1.09 0.23
CA LEU A 94 13.40 -1.52 0.93
C LEU A 94 13.29 -2.95 1.49
N SER A 95 12.10 -3.34 1.95
CA SER A 95 11.84 -4.71 2.42
C SER A 95 12.01 -5.74 1.30
N LYS A 96 11.66 -5.37 0.06
CA LYS A 96 11.80 -6.21 -1.14
C LYS A 96 13.21 -6.25 -1.69
N ALA A 97 13.95 -5.15 -1.62
CA ALA A 97 15.29 -5.04 -2.18
C ALA A 97 16.25 -6.07 -1.55
N LYS A 98 16.16 -6.30 -0.23
CA LYS A 98 17.01 -7.27 0.48
C LYS A 98 16.78 -8.72 0.02
N ASP A 99 15.56 -9.05 -0.40
CA ASP A 99 15.22 -10.40 -0.86
C ASP A 99 15.67 -10.61 -2.31
N ALA A 100 15.47 -9.62 -3.18
CA ALA A 100 15.92 -9.68 -4.57
C ALA A 100 17.45 -9.85 -4.68
N VAL A 101 18.21 -9.17 -3.82
CA VAL A 101 19.67 -9.33 -3.76
C VAL A 101 20.05 -10.75 -3.34
N LYS A 102 19.37 -11.35 -2.35
CA LYS A 102 19.66 -12.74 -1.93
C LYS A 102 19.36 -13.76 -3.02
N ASP A 103 18.29 -13.57 -3.78
CA ASP A 103 17.92 -14.51 -4.84
C ASP A 103 18.88 -14.44 -6.04
N LEU A 104 19.44 -13.26 -6.34
CA LEU A 104 20.50 -13.11 -7.36
C LEU A 104 21.78 -13.91 -7.02
N PHE A 105 22.08 -14.12 -5.74
CA PHE A 105 23.26 -14.89 -5.31
C PHE A 105 23.00 -16.39 -5.16
N LYS A 106 21.75 -16.86 -5.24
CA LYS A 106 21.41 -18.29 -5.20
C LYS A 106 21.43 -18.96 -6.57
N SER A 107 21.44 -18.19 -7.65
CA SER A 107 21.42 -18.69 -9.03
C SER A 107 22.81 -18.94 -9.63
N ASN A 108 23.88 -18.89 -8.83
CA ASN A 108 25.28 -19.03 -9.28
C ASN A 108 26.04 -20.20 -8.63
N ASP A 109 25.36 -21.15 -7.99
CA ASP A 109 25.94 -22.41 -7.50
C ASP A 109 25.28 -23.62 -8.19
#